data_AF-A0A3A6LSR2-F1
#
_entry.id   AF-A0A3A6LSR2-F1
#
_cell.length_a   1.000
_cell.length_b   1.000
_cell.length_c   1.000
_cell.angle_alpha   90.00
_cell.angle_beta   90.00
_cell.angle_gamma   90.00
#
_symmetry.space_group_name_H-M   'P 1'
#
loop_
_entity.id
_entity.type
_entity.pdbx_description
1 polymer ?
#
loop_
_entity_poly.entity_id
_entity_poly.type
_entity_poly.pdbx_seq_one_letter_code
_entity_poly.pdbx_strand_id
1 'polypeptide(L)'
;MLANEVIYIDIDDFVSNVETLINQGIADIRESGNLFKVYGTWYRIYSDYVKYQGMRVNLKKGIDGNNIDISLYSAWTVGGKLSESRIMVGKLYDKLHEIYIFHQLFNNTNVVKSLKKYTSIIKRCTSLEKFSDNIFILCFNNNKYCFTKKERYNSLCNNIEQYVEVDKYDKHTPSLVYKSDNIDSIQSLYSILNTVYYINKTKQGYGIDYTLACALGIADN
;
A
#
# COMPACT_ATOMS: atom_id res chain seq x y z
N MET A 1 -19.56 -5.08 -32.84
CA MET A 1 -18.84 -5.33 -31.56
C MET A 1 -18.52 -6.81 -31.51
N LEU A 2 -17.26 -7.18 -31.73
CA LEU A 2 -16.83 -8.55 -31.45
C LEU A 2 -16.87 -8.74 -29.94
N ALA A 3 -17.54 -9.78 -29.46
CA ALA A 3 -17.50 -10.14 -28.05
C ALA A 3 -16.03 -10.36 -27.67
N ASN A 4 -15.50 -9.60 -26.71
CA ASN A 4 -14.15 -9.83 -26.19
C ASN A 4 -14.16 -11.21 -25.55
N GLU A 5 -13.61 -12.20 -26.26
CA GLU A 5 -13.49 -13.56 -25.80
C GLU A 5 -12.50 -13.56 -24.62
N VAL A 6 -13.00 -13.97 -23.45
CA VAL A 6 -12.20 -14.00 -22.23
C VAL A 6 -11.23 -15.15 -22.34
N ILE A 7 -9.92 -14.85 -22.34
CA ILE A 7 -8.87 -15.88 -22.36
C ILE A 7 -8.72 -16.44 -20.95
N TYR A 8 -8.97 -17.74 -20.79
CA TYR A 8 -8.73 -18.44 -19.54
C TYR A 8 -7.29 -18.94 -19.49
N ILE A 9 -6.60 -18.63 -18.41
CA ILE A 9 -5.20 -19.02 -18.16
C ILE A 9 -5.07 -19.62 -16.77
N ASP A 10 -3.94 -20.28 -16.52
CA ASP A 10 -3.60 -20.76 -15.18
C ASP A 10 -3.39 -19.59 -14.21
N ILE A 11 -3.58 -19.83 -12.92
CA ILE A 11 -3.44 -18.79 -11.90
C ILE A 11 -2.00 -18.28 -11.79
N ASP A 12 -0.99 -19.12 -12.00
CA ASP A 12 0.41 -18.72 -11.97
C ASP A 12 0.73 -17.80 -13.14
N ASP A 13 0.23 -18.13 -14.33
CA ASP A 13 0.34 -17.28 -15.52
C ASP A 13 -0.39 -15.94 -15.33
N PHE A 14 -1.56 -15.96 -14.71
CA PHE A 14 -2.30 -14.75 -14.39
C PHE A 14 -1.50 -13.84 -13.47
N VAL A 15 -0.95 -14.39 -12.39
CA VAL A 15 -0.12 -13.65 -11.45
C VAL A 15 1.11 -13.09 -12.17
N SER A 16 1.84 -13.91 -12.93
CA SER A 16 3.03 -13.50 -13.67
C SER A 16 2.75 -12.36 -14.66
N ASN A 17 1.65 -12.45 -15.41
CA ASN A 17 1.26 -11.41 -16.37
C ASN A 17 0.92 -10.09 -15.69
N VAL A 18 0.18 -10.14 -14.57
CA VAL A 18 -0.13 -8.94 -13.80
C VAL A 18 1.13 -8.38 -13.14
N GLU A 19 2.01 -9.22 -12.62
CA GLU A 19 3.30 -8.80 -12.06
C GLU A 19 4.16 -8.07 -13.10
N THR A 20 4.18 -8.55 -14.33
CA THR A 20 4.87 -7.90 -15.46
C THR A 20 4.29 -6.53 -15.78
N LEU A 21 2.96 -6.35 -15.67
CA LEU A 21 2.31 -5.06 -15.85
C LEU A 21 2.63 -4.09 -14.71
N ILE A 22 2.62 -4.54 -13.47
CA ILE A 22 2.84 -3.64 -12.33
C ILE A 22 4.31 -3.22 -12.22
N ASN A 23 5.25 -4.11 -12.54
CA ASN A 23 6.69 -3.82 -12.54
C ASN A 23 7.11 -2.78 -13.58
N GLN A 24 6.25 -2.49 -14.56
CA GLN A 24 6.44 -1.38 -15.51
C GLN A 24 6.21 0.00 -14.87
N GLY A 25 5.59 0.03 -13.69
CA GLY A 25 5.35 1.22 -12.89
C GLY A 25 3.90 1.66 -12.89
N ILE A 26 3.43 2.01 -11.69
CA ILE A 26 2.04 2.34 -11.43
C ILE A 26 1.91 3.84 -11.21
N ALA A 27 1.12 4.49 -12.04
CA ALA A 27 0.89 5.93 -12.00
C ALA A 27 -0.25 6.33 -11.04
N ASP A 28 -1.27 5.48 -10.88
CA ASP A 28 -2.44 5.73 -10.04
C ASP A 28 -3.01 4.39 -9.55
N ILE A 29 -3.61 4.37 -8.37
CA ILE A 29 -4.28 3.23 -7.76
C ILE A 29 -5.55 3.68 -7.04
N ARG A 30 -6.64 2.92 -7.19
CA ARG A 30 -7.97 3.19 -6.63
C ARG A 30 -8.61 1.89 -6.19
N GLU A 31 -9.73 2.00 -5.47
CA GLU A 31 -10.53 0.84 -5.06
C GLU A 31 -9.70 -0.24 -4.33
N SER A 32 -8.79 0.20 -3.44
CA SER A 32 -7.88 -0.68 -2.69
C SER A 32 -7.03 -1.59 -3.60
N GLY A 33 -6.57 -1.07 -4.74
CA GLY A 33 -5.73 -1.79 -5.68
C GLY A 33 -6.45 -2.61 -6.73
N ASN A 34 -7.79 -2.65 -6.68
CA ASN A 34 -8.57 -3.29 -7.73
C ASN A 34 -8.52 -2.52 -9.04
N LEU A 35 -8.25 -1.21 -9.01
CA LEU A 35 -8.13 -0.35 -10.18
C LEU A 35 -6.77 0.35 -10.17
N PHE A 36 -5.98 0.20 -11.22
CA PHE A 36 -4.64 0.80 -11.29
C PHE A 36 -4.28 1.24 -12.72
N LYS A 37 -3.34 2.18 -12.83
CA LYS A 37 -2.94 2.78 -14.11
C LYS A 37 -1.46 2.52 -14.41
N VAL A 38 -1.17 1.98 -15.58
CA VAL A 38 0.18 1.73 -16.11
C VAL A 38 0.29 2.33 -17.51
N TYR A 39 1.29 3.17 -17.76
CA TYR A 39 1.55 3.83 -19.06
C TYR A 39 0.30 4.38 -19.77
N GLY A 40 -0.54 5.12 -19.05
CA GLY A 40 -1.74 5.72 -19.64
C GLY A 40 -2.94 4.79 -19.77
N THR A 41 -2.78 3.48 -19.54
CA THR A 41 -3.85 2.48 -19.60
C THR A 41 -4.33 2.12 -18.20
N TRP A 42 -5.64 2.03 -18.02
CA TRP A 42 -6.27 1.58 -16.80
C TRP A 42 -6.51 0.08 -16.82
N TYR A 43 -6.30 -0.56 -15.68
CA TYR A 43 -6.48 -1.97 -15.47
C TYR A 43 -7.36 -2.21 -14.26
N ARG A 44 -8.28 -3.16 -14.34
CA ARG A 44 -9.10 -3.60 -13.21
C ARG A 44 -8.91 -5.08 -12.95
N ILE A 45 -8.54 -5.41 -11.71
CA ILE A 45 -8.59 -6.77 -11.19
C ILE A 45 -9.85 -6.89 -10.35
N TYR A 46 -10.64 -7.92 -10.62
CA TYR A 46 -11.82 -8.20 -9.81
C TYR A 46 -12.10 -9.69 -9.78
N SER A 47 -12.73 -10.14 -8.70
CA SER A 47 -13.20 -11.53 -8.56
C SER A 47 -14.71 -11.58 -8.70
N ASP A 48 -15.21 -12.59 -9.42
CA ASP A 48 -16.63 -12.90 -9.50
C ASP A 48 -16.87 -14.40 -9.24
N TYR A 49 -18.08 -14.71 -8.77
CA TYR A 49 -18.50 -16.08 -8.50
C TYR A 49 -19.40 -16.58 -9.63
N VAL A 50 -19.02 -17.69 -10.24
CA VAL A 50 -19.80 -18.36 -11.28
C VAL A 50 -20.41 -19.62 -10.69
N LYS A 51 -21.74 -19.68 -10.68
CA LYS A 51 -22.52 -20.81 -10.16
C LYS A 51 -22.04 -22.11 -10.82
N TYR A 52 -21.76 -23.14 -10.01
CA TYR A 52 -21.22 -24.44 -10.41
C TYR A 52 -19.77 -24.47 -10.94
N GLN A 53 -19.12 -23.33 -11.13
CA GLN A 53 -17.73 -23.25 -11.64
C GLN A 53 -16.75 -22.66 -10.62
N GLY A 54 -17.24 -21.99 -9.57
CA GLY A 54 -16.42 -21.46 -8.48
C GLY A 54 -16.12 -19.97 -8.62
N MET A 55 -15.09 -19.51 -7.91
CA MET A 55 -14.63 -18.12 -8.00
C MET A 55 -13.51 -18.02 -9.03
N ARG A 56 -13.53 -16.99 -9.86
CA ARG A 56 -12.43 -16.63 -10.75
C ARG A 56 -11.97 -15.20 -10.47
N VAL A 57 -10.71 -14.94 -10.80
CA VAL A 57 -10.14 -13.59 -10.85
C VAL A 57 -10.02 -13.19 -12.31
N ASN A 58 -10.27 -11.92 -12.60
CA ASN A 58 -10.32 -11.37 -13.94
C ASN A 58 -9.45 -10.12 -14.02
N LEU A 59 -8.80 -9.92 -15.15
CA LEU A 59 -8.10 -8.69 -15.51
C LEU A 59 -8.77 -8.06 -16.73
N LYS A 60 -9.18 -6.81 -16.59
CA LYS A 60 -9.65 -5.97 -17.70
C LYS A 60 -8.74 -4.76 -17.90
N LYS A 61 -8.75 -4.20 -19.10
CA LYS A 61 -8.15 -2.91 -19.41
C LYS A 61 -9.13 -1.93 -20.03
N GLY A 62 -8.79 -0.65 -19.94
CA GLY A 62 -9.53 0.47 -20.50
C GLY A 62 -8.64 1.68 -20.69
N ILE A 63 -9.06 2.61 -21.54
CA ILE A 63 -8.38 3.91 -21.71
C ILE A 63 -8.75 4.91 -20.60
N ASP A 64 -9.87 4.67 -19.91
CA ASP A 64 -10.38 5.49 -18.81
C ASP A 64 -10.71 4.61 -17.60
N GLY A 65 -10.50 5.13 -16.38
CA GLY A 65 -10.76 4.42 -15.13
C GLY A 65 -12.24 4.18 -14.87
N ASN A 66 -13.11 4.95 -15.52
CA ASN A 66 -14.56 4.75 -15.48
C ASN A 66 -15.05 3.75 -16.54
N ASN A 67 -14.25 3.45 -17.56
CA ASN A 67 -14.65 2.64 -18.70
C ASN A 67 -13.58 1.57 -19.02
N ILE A 68 -13.76 0.40 -18.42
CA ILE A 68 -12.79 -0.71 -18.43
C ILE A 68 -13.48 -1.96 -18.97
N ASP A 69 -13.62 -1.99 -20.29
CA ASP A 69 -14.52 -2.92 -20.98
C ASP A 69 -13.78 -4.02 -21.76
N ILE A 70 -12.44 -3.96 -21.82
CA ILE A 70 -11.63 -4.94 -22.57
C ILE A 70 -11.14 -6.03 -21.62
N SER A 71 -11.74 -7.22 -21.71
CA SER A 71 -11.25 -8.42 -21.03
C SER A 71 -9.89 -8.86 -21.58
N LEU A 72 -8.96 -9.15 -20.68
CA LEU A 72 -7.65 -9.69 -21.03
C LEU A 72 -7.55 -11.15 -20.64
N TYR A 73 -7.60 -11.42 -19.34
CA TYR A 73 -7.34 -12.74 -18.78
C TYR A 73 -8.31 -13.05 -17.65
N SER A 74 -8.63 -14.34 -17.48
CA SER A 74 -9.30 -14.86 -16.30
C SER A 74 -8.61 -16.13 -15.83
N ALA A 75 -8.49 -16.29 -14.52
CA ALA A 75 -7.97 -17.50 -13.90
C ALA A 75 -8.91 -17.99 -12.78
N TRP A 76 -9.09 -19.30 -12.69
CA TRP A 76 -9.92 -19.90 -11.65
C TRP A 76 -9.17 -19.94 -10.32
N THR A 77 -9.84 -19.53 -9.24
CA THR A 77 -9.31 -19.59 -7.88
C THR A 77 -10.15 -20.57 -7.04
N VAL A 78 -10.35 -21.78 -7.56
CA VAL A 78 -11.29 -22.78 -7.01
C VAL A 78 -10.88 -23.11 -5.56
N GLY A 79 -11.55 -22.50 -4.59
CA GLY A 79 -11.22 -22.68 -3.17
C GLY A 79 -11.79 -21.61 -2.25
N GLY A 80 -11.78 -21.90 -0.95
CA GLY A 80 -12.14 -20.96 0.11
C GLY A 80 -11.07 -19.87 0.32
N LYS A 81 -11.33 -18.91 1.22
CA LYS A 81 -10.44 -17.76 1.50
C LYS A 81 -8.97 -18.14 1.79
N LEU A 82 -8.73 -19.33 2.34
CA LEU A 82 -7.40 -19.82 2.72
C LEU A 82 -6.73 -20.71 1.66
N SER A 83 -7.31 -20.83 0.46
CA SER A 83 -6.68 -21.58 -0.65
C SER A 83 -5.43 -20.85 -1.16
N GLU A 84 -4.43 -21.62 -1.60
CA GLU A 84 -3.16 -21.09 -2.12
C GLU A 84 -3.38 -20.09 -3.26
N SER A 85 -4.27 -20.41 -4.21
CA SER A 85 -4.61 -19.53 -5.34
C SER A 85 -5.16 -18.18 -4.89
N ARG A 86 -6.02 -18.14 -3.85
CA ARG A 86 -6.53 -16.86 -3.32
C ARG A 86 -5.47 -16.09 -2.55
N ILE A 87 -4.59 -16.79 -1.82
CA ILE A 87 -3.46 -16.17 -1.13
C ILE A 87 -2.49 -15.54 -2.13
N MET A 88 -2.23 -16.19 -3.27
CA MET A 88 -1.41 -15.65 -4.36
C MET A 88 -1.99 -14.35 -4.93
N VAL A 89 -3.28 -14.33 -5.23
CA VAL A 89 -3.96 -13.10 -5.69
C VAL A 89 -3.93 -12.01 -4.61
N GLY A 90 -4.08 -12.36 -3.32
CA GLY A 90 -3.93 -11.44 -2.20
C GLY A 90 -2.56 -10.74 -2.19
N LYS A 91 -1.47 -11.51 -2.30
CA LYS A 91 -0.10 -10.99 -2.37
C LYS A 91 0.12 -10.05 -3.55
N LEU A 92 -0.62 -10.23 -4.64
CA LEU A 92 -0.52 -9.36 -5.80
C LEU A 92 -1.06 -7.95 -5.53
N TYR A 93 -2.15 -7.82 -4.75
CA TYR A 93 -2.63 -6.51 -4.31
C TYR A 93 -1.61 -5.80 -3.40
N ASP A 94 -0.91 -6.53 -2.55
CA ASP A 94 0.15 -5.96 -1.72
C ASP A 94 1.30 -5.44 -2.60
N LYS A 95 1.71 -6.21 -3.61
CA LYS A 95 2.78 -5.83 -4.57
C LYS A 95 2.40 -4.61 -5.42
N LEU A 96 1.12 -4.51 -5.82
CA LEU A 96 0.57 -3.32 -6.48
C LEU A 96 0.77 -2.06 -5.63
N HIS A 97 0.39 -2.11 -4.36
CA HIS A 97 0.56 -0.97 -3.46
C HIS A 97 2.03 -0.65 -3.23
N GLU A 98 2.88 -1.67 -3.06
CA GLU A 98 4.32 -1.52 -2.92
C GLU A 98 4.92 -0.73 -4.09
N ILE A 99 4.70 -1.17 -5.33
CA ILE A 99 5.26 -0.53 -6.52
C ILE A 99 4.68 0.88 -6.72
N TYR A 100 3.38 1.06 -6.48
CA TYR A 100 2.77 2.39 -6.56
C TYR A 100 3.44 3.36 -5.59
N ILE A 101 3.63 2.96 -4.34
CA ILE A 101 4.29 3.77 -3.32
C ILE A 101 5.74 4.07 -3.74
N PHE A 102 6.51 3.07 -4.17
CA PHE A 102 7.86 3.29 -4.71
C PHE A 102 7.88 4.34 -5.83
N HIS A 103 6.99 4.24 -6.82
CA HIS A 103 6.92 5.22 -7.92
C HIS A 103 6.54 6.63 -7.43
N GLN A 104 5.54 6.74 -6.55
CA GLN A 104 5.14 8.03 -5.97
C GLN A 104 6.26 8.67 -5.15
N LEU A 105 7.08 7.86 -4.49
CA LEU A 105 8.21 8.33 -3.69
C LEU A 105 9.35 8.87 -4.53
N PHE A 106 9.82 8.09 -5.51
CA PHE A 106 11.00 8.48 -6.28
C PHE A 106 10.71 9.55 -7.31
N ASN A 107 9.45 9.69 -7.76
CA ASN A 107 9.04 10.77 -8.65
C ASN A 107 8.68 12.06 -7.89
N ASN A 108 8.54 12.03 -6.56
CA ASN A 108 8.22 13.21 -5.75
C ASN A 108 9.44 13.67 -4.94
N THR A 109 10.19 14.63 -5.50
CA THR A 109 11.41 15.20 -4.90
C THR A 109 11.21 15.75 -3.49
N ASN A 110 9.99 16.15 -3.12
CA ASN A 110 9.69 16.65 -1.78
C ASN A 110 9.57 15.51 -0.76
N VAL A 111 9.04 14.35 -1.16
CA VAL A 111 8.95 13.20 -0.26
C VAL A 111 10.33 12.60 0.00
N VAL A 112 11.23 12.54 -0.99
CA VAL A 112 12.63 12.15 -0.79
C VAL A 112 13.37 13.09 0.18
N LYS A 113 13.17 14.41 0.04
CA LYS A 113 13.73 15.40 0.99
C LYS A 113 13.19 15.22 2.40
N SER A 114 11.89 14.99 2.53
CA SER A 114 11.25 14.71 3.83
C SER A 114 11.74 13.38 4.41
N LEU A 115 11.86 12.32 3.62
CA LEU A 115 12.43 11.04 4.05
C LEU A 115 13.84 11.19 4.62
N LYS A 116 14.71 11.99 3.98
CA LYS A 116 16.05 12.32 4.51
C LYS A 116 15.99 12.96 5.90
N LYS A 117 15.01 13.83 6.16
CA LYS A 117 14.80 14.46 7.48
C LYS A 117 14.45 13.45 8.58
N TYR A 118 13.73 12.38 8.25
CA TYR A 118 13.28 11.35 9.21
C TYR A 118 14.15 10.08 9.20
N THR A 119 15.19 10.04 8.39
CA THR A 119 16.06 8.88 8.19
C THR A 119 16.71 8.37 9.48
N SER A 120 17.16 9.27 10.36
CA SER A 120 17.77 8.88 11.64
C SER A 120 16.79 8.18 12.59
N ILE A 121 15.51 8.59 12.57
CA ILE A 121 14.43 7.98 13.34
C ILE A 121 14.09 6.63 12.74
N ILE A 122 13.97 6.55 11.42
CA ILE A 122 13.72 5.29 10.71
C ILE A 122 14.83 4.29 11.04
N LYS A 123 16.12 4.64 10.85
CA LYS A 123 17.27 3.77 11.16
C LYS A 123 17.29 3.19 12.58
N ARG A 124 16.78 3.93 13.57
CA ARG A 124 16.76 3.48 14.98
C ARG A 124 15.52 2.64 15.31
N CYS A 125 14.54 2.59 14.42
CA CYS A 125 13.31 1.86 14.61
C CYS A 125 13.58 0.36 14.47
N THR A 126 13.23 -0.42 15.50
CA THR A 126 13.43 -1.87 15.53
C THR A 126 12.33 -2.61 14.78
N SER A 127 11.11 -2.09 14.80
CA SER A 127 10.01 -2.58 13.96
C SER A 127 9.00 -1.47 13.70
N LEU A 128 8.35 -1.53 12.53
CA LEU A 128 7.24 -0.66 12.18
C LEU A 128 6.04 -1.53 11.85
N GLU A 129 4.92 -1.30 12.51
CA GLU A 129 3.67 -2.02 12.32
C GLU A 129 2.61 -1.05 11.80
N LYS A 130 1.86 -1.46 10.76
CA LYS A 130 0.67 -0.75 10.28
C LYS A 130 -0.57 -1.44 10.83
N PHE A 131 -1.35 -0.74 11.65
CA PHE A 131 -2.62 -1.25 12.17
C PHE A 131 -3.79 -0.83 11.28
N SER A 132 -3.75 0.38 10.74
CA SER A 132 -4.68 0.89 9.74
C SER A 132 -4.02 2.02 8.94
N ASP A 133 -4.70 2.57 7.93
CA ASP A 133 -4.19 3.73 7.19
C ASP A 133 -3.97 4.98 8.06
N ASN A 134 -4.60 5.02 9.23
CA ASN A 134 -4.51 6.12 10.18
C ASN A 134 -3.68 5.77 11.42
N ILE A 135 -3.20 4.53 11.56
CA ILE A 135 -2.51 4.06 12.77
C ILE A 135 -1.25 3.27 12.42
N PHE A 136 -0.11 3.80 12.88
CA PHE A 136 1.19 3.17 12.77
C PHE A 136 1.83 3.04 14.14
N ILE A 137 2.53 1.93 14.39
CA ILE A 137 3.26 1.71 15.62
C ILE A 137 4.74 1.57 15.27
N LEU A 138 5.56 2.46 15.81
CA LEU A 138 7.01 2.39 15.70
C LEU A 138 7.57 1.85 17.02
N CYS A 139 8.31 0.76 16.94
CA CYS A 139 9.02 0.21 18.07
C CYS A 139 10.46 0.72 18.07
N PHE A 140 10.93 1.12 19.24
CA PHE A 140 12.32 1.43 19.52
C PHE A 140 12.73 0.63 20.75
N ASN A 141 13.46 -0.47 20.53
CA ASN A 141 13.80 -1.43 21.58
C ASN A 141 12.51 -1.94 22.25
N ASN A 142 12.36 -1.71 23.57
CA ASN A 142 11.20 -2.16 24.35
C ASN A 142 10.04 -1.15 24.37
N ASN A 143 10.18 0.01 23.73
CA ASN A 143 9.18 1.08 23.77
C ASN A 143 8.39 1.09 22.46
N LYS A 144 7.07 1.22 22.56
CA LYS A 144 6.19 1.36 21.39
C LYS A 144 5.63 2.77 21.33
N TYR A 145 5.62 3.36 20.13
CA TYR A 145 5.06 4.67 19.86
C TYR A 145 3.95 4.52 18.82
N CYS A 146 2.71 4.78 19.24
CA CYS A 146 1.54 4.68 18.39
C CYS A 146 1.22 6.05 17.81
N PHE A 147 1.40 6.21 16.51
CA PHE A 147 1.00 7.37 15.74
C PHE A 147 -0.44 7.18 15.28
N THR A 148 -1.34 8.06 15.71
CA THR A 148 -2.76 8.02 15.34
C THR A 148 -3.17 9.31 14.66
N LYS A 149 -3.62 9.23 13.40
CA LYS A 149 -4.24 10.33 12.66
C LYS A 149 -5.70 10.39 13.04
N LYS A 150 -6.12 11.52 13.59
CA LYS A 150 -7.48 11.76 14.05
C LYS A 150 -8.09 12.93 13.27
N GLU A 151 -9.41 12.92 13.21
CA GLU A 151 -10.22 13.96 12.61
C GLU A 151 -11.14 14.52 13.68
N ARG A 152 -11.27 15.84 13.74
CA ARG A 152 -12.29 16.52 14.56
C ARG A 152 -13.04 17.53 13.72
N TYR A 153 -14.33 17.62 13.96
CA TYR A 153 -15.13 18.71 13.40
C TYR A 153 -14.89 19.99 14.22
N ASN A 154 -14.45 21.06 13.56
CA ASN A 154 -14.36 22.38 14.14
C ASN A 154 -15.60 23.19 13.77
N SER A 155 -16.45 23.42 14.77
CA SER A 155 -17.70 24.16 14.60
C SER A 155 -17.52 25.65 14.32
N LEU A 156 -16.39 26.25 14.70
CA LEU A 156 -16.11 27.67 14.46
C LEU A 156 -15.78 27.94 12.99
N CYS A 157 -15.07 27.01 12.36
CA CYS A 157 -14.65 27.11 10.96
C CYS A 157 -15.49 26.26 10.01
N ASN A 158 -16.46 25.51 10.53
CA ASN A 158 -17.33 24.57 9.81
C ASN A 158 -16.53 23.62 8.89
N ASN A 159 -15.44 23.06 9.42
CA ASN A 159 -14.54 22.20 8.67
C ASN A 159 -14.07 20.99 9.50
N ILE A 160 -13.49 20.01 8.83
CA ILE A 160 -12.85 18.85 9.47
C ILE A 160 -11.36 19.15 9.57
N GLU A 161 -10.84 19.17 10.79
CA GLU A 161 -9.43 19.32 11.07
C GLU A 161 -8.77 17.96 11.27
N GLN A 162 -7.60 17.78 10.67
CA GLN A 162 -6.75 16.61 10.86
C GLN A 162 -5.64 16.92 11.86
N TYR A 163 -5.41 16.01 12.79
CA TYR A 163 -4.30 16.10 13.74
C TYR A 163 -3.72 14.72 14.00
N VAL A 164 -2.47 14.68 14.46
CA VAL A 164 -1.78 13.46 14.88
C VAL A 164 -1.53 13.50 16.38
N GLU A 165 -1.73 12.36 17.02
CA GLU A 165 -1.31 12.09 18.39
C GLU A 165 -0.32 10.93 18.38
N VAL A 166 0.72 11.03 19.21
CA VAL A 166 1.70 9.95 19.41
C VAL A 166 1.69 9.54 20.86
N ASP A 167 1.29 8.32 21.12
CA ASP A 167 1.27 7.72 22.45
C ASP A 167 2.46 6.78 22.62
N LYS A 168 3.23 6.97 23.69
CA LYS A 168 4.27 6.05 24.13
C LYS A 168 3.66 5.03 25.09
N TYR A 169 3.90 3.75 24.83
CA TYR A 169 3.49 2.64 25.68
C TYR A 169 4.71 2.07 26.41
N ASP A 170 4.80 2.37 27.71
CA ASP A 170 5.75 1.76 28.63
C ASP A 170 5.00 0.74 29.48
N LYS A 171 5.12 -0.53 29.08
CA LYS A 171 4.60 -1.77 29.71
C LYS A 171 3.10 -1.83 30.05
N HIS A 172 2.39 -0.80 30.53
CA HIS A 172 0.97 -0.91 30.90
C HIS A 172 0.09 0.34 30.74
N THR A 173 0.63 1.54 30.55
CA THR A 173 -0.19 2.76 30.35
C THR A 173 0.28 3.58 29.13
N PRO A 174 -0.64 3.96 28.22
CA PRO A 174 -0.33 4.90 27.16
C PRO A 174 -0.10 6.29 27.75
N SER A 175 0.91 6.99 27.23
CA SER A 175 1.21 8.37 27.57
C SER A 175 1.35 9.20 26.29
N LEU A 176 0.56 10.27 26.18
CA LEU A 176 0.66 11.19 25.04
C LEU A 176 1.99 11.94 25.12
N VAL A 177 2.85 11.73 24.12
CA VAL A 177 4.19 12.36 24.06
C VAL A 177 4.31 13.40 22.96
N TYR A 178 3.40 13.39 21.98
CA TYR A 178 3.37 14.38 20.92
C TYR A 178 1.97 14.58 20.36
N LYS A 179 1.65 15.82 20.01
CA LYS A 179 0.43 16.20 19.30
C LYS A 179 0.74 17.32 18.31
N SER A 180 0.19 17.24 17.11
CA SER A 180 0.29 18.30 16.11
C SER A 180 -0.94 18.32 15.20
N ASP A 181 -1.33 19.51 14.78
CA ASP A 181 -2.40 19.83 13.84
C ASP A 181 -1.86 20.41 12.51
N ASN A 182 -0.53 20.36 12.30
CA ASN A 182 0.09 20.84 11.05
C ASN A 182 -0.16 19.84 9.91
N ILE A 183 -1.11 20.15 9.04
CA ILE A 183 -1.58 19.27 7.95
C ILE A 183 -0.45 18.82 7.03
N ASP A 184 0.41 19.74 6.56
CA ASP A 184 1.50 19.40 5.64
C ASP A 184 2.51 18.42 6.26
N SER A 185 2.79 18.62 7.54
CA SER A 185 3.68 17.74 8.32
C SER A 185 3.05 16.38 8.57
N ILE A 186 1.74 16.33 8.86
CA ILE A 186 0.99 15.09 9.07
C ILE A 186 0.94 14.29 7.77
N GLN A 187 0.58 14.90 6.64
CA GLN A 187 0.55 14.22 5.35
C GLN A 187 1.93 13.68 4.99
N SER A 188 2.97 14.50 5.11
CA SER A 188 4.35 14.07 4.86
C SER A 188 4.76 12.89 5.73
N LEU A 189 4.45 12.93 7.04
CA LEU A 189 4.74 11.86 7.98
C LEU A 189 4.03 10.56 7.58
N TYR A 190 2.73 10.59 7.31
CA TYR A 190 1.97 9.39 6.96
C TYR A 190 2.34 8.82 5.59
N SER A 191 2.73 9.66 4.64
CA SER A 191 3.33 9.20 3.38
C SER A 191 4.63 8.45 3.66
N ILE A 192 5.48 8.94 4.57
CA ILE A 192 6.73 8.29 4.97
C ILE A 192 6.47 6.96 5.71
N LEU A 193 5.51 6.91 6.63
CA LEU A 193 5.23 5.69 7.39
C LEU A 193 4.66 4.58 6.49
N ASN A 194 3.74 4.93 5.58
CA ASN A 194 3.25 4.00 4.55
C ASN A 194 4.41 3.51 3.67
N THR A 195 5.28 4.42 3.26
CA THR A 195 6.49 4.12 2.49
C THR A 195 7.36 3.09 3.17
N VAL A 196 7.77 3.36 4.41
CA VAL A 196 8.65 2.46 5.15
C VAL A 196 7.96 1.10 5.36
N TYR A 197 6.66 1.08 5.66
CA TYR A 197 5.89 -0.15 5.81
C TYR A 197 5.89 -1.03 4.56
N TYR A 198 5.50 -0.46 3.41
CA TYR A 198 5.40 -1.23 2.16
C TYR A 198 6.75 -1.65 1.61
N ILE A 199 7.77 -0.79 1.71
CA ILE A 199 9.13 -1.11 1.23
C ILE A 199 9.80 -2.17 2.11
N ASN A 200 9.70 -2.08 3.44
CA ASN A 200 10.35 -3.04 4.32
C ASN A 200 9.69 -4.42 4.32
N LYS A 201 8.56 -4.62 3.62
CA LYS A 201 7.75 -5.85 3.67
C LYS A 201 7.67 -6.42 5.08
N THR A 202 7.39 -5.57 6.08
CA THR A 202 7.33 -6.01 7.47
C THR A 202 6.14 -6.94 7.68
N LYS A 203 6.29 -8.21 7.27
CA LYS A 203 5.81 -9.32 8.08
C LYS A 203 6.39 -9.07 9.46
N GLN A 204 5.53 -9.11 10.47
CA GLN A 204 5.89 -8.93 11.87
C GLN A 204 7.35 -9.30 12.16
N GLY A 205 8.17 -8.30 12.55
CA GLY A 205 9.42 -8.56 13.26
C GLY A 205 10.74 -8.59 12.49
N TYR A 206 10.89 -8.00 11.30
CA TYR A 206 12.22 -7.78 10.71
C TYR A 206 12.51 -6.29 10.48
N GLY A 207 13.78 -5.92 10.72
CA GLY A 207 14.30 -4.55 10.63
C GLY A 207 14.27 -4.00 9.20
N ILE A 208 14.76 -2.77 9.04
CA ILE A 208 14.75 -2.06 7.76
C ILE A 208 15.47 -2.85 6.65
N ASP A 209 14.76 -3.06 5.54
CA ASP A 209 15.27 -3.76 4.37
C ASP A 209 16.43 -2.97 3.72
N TYR A 210 17.47 -3.69 3.30
CA TYR A 210 18.64 -3.11 2.64
C TYR A 210 18.28 -2.31 1.37
N THR A 211 17.24 -2.72 0.66
CA THR A 211 16.69 -2.03 -0.51
C THR A 211 16.19 -0.63 -0.13
N LEU A 212 15.58 -0.45 1.05
CA LEU A 212 15.21 0.87 1.58
C LEU A 212 16.45 1.71 1.89
N ALA A 213 17.49 1.10 2.48
CA ALA A 213 18.74 1.79 2.77
C ALA A 213 19.43 2.29 1.49
N CYS A 214 19.49 1.46 0.44
CA CYS A 214 20.03 1.85 -0.87
C CYS A 214 19.16 2.92 -1.56
N ALA A 215 17.83 2.73 -1.59
CA ALA A 215 16.86 3.68 -2.14
C ALA A 215 16.95 5.06 -1.52
N LEU A 216 17.19 5.12 -0.21
CA LEU A 216 17.31 6.36 0.54
C LEU A 216 18.73 6.95 0.51
N GLY A 217 19.70 6.27 -0.12
CA GLY A 217 21.11 6.68 -0.17
C GLY A 217 21.81 6.66 1.19
N ILE A 218 21.43 5.70 2.04
CA ILE A 218 21.89 5.58 3.44
C ILE A 218 22.47 4.21 3.77
N ALA A 219 22.54 3.32 2.78
CA ALA A 219 23.42 2.16 2.83
C ALA A 219 24.85 2.69 2.77
N ASP A 220 25.57 2.56 3.89
CA ASP A 220 27.01 2.76 3.88
C ASP A 220 27.62 1.58 3.13
N ASN A 221 28.54 1.84 2.19
CA ASN A 221 29.34 0.81 1.53
C ASN A 221 30.12 -0.02 2.56
#